data_AF-A0A455TKY1-F1
#
_entry.id   AF-A0A455TKY1-F1
#
_cell.length_a   1.000
_cell.length_b   1.000
_cell.length_c   1.000
_cell.angle_alpha   90.00
_cell.angle_beta   90.00
_cell.angle_gamma   90.00
#
_symmetry.space_group_name_H-M   'P 1'
#
loop_
_entity.id
_entity.type
_entity.pdbx_description
1 polymer ?
#
loop_
_entity_poly.entity_id
_entity_poly.type
_entity_poly.pdbx_seq_one_letter_code
_entity_poly.pdbx_strand_id
1 'polypeptide(L)' 'MVLSGYFLFMGVAASDPQLLHRPLYPSSHISLGIPLGALLIVAGWSLTGWYVHRANNHYDRLNQSIIQESQE' A
#
# COMPACT_ATOMS: atom_id res chain seq x y z
N MET A 1 6.32 -5.99 4.76
CA MET A 1 6.57 -4.65 4.20
C MET A 1 5.53 -3.63 4.67
N VAL A 2 4.22 -3.88 4.52
CA VAL A 2 3.17 -2.95 5.03
C VAL A 2 3.30 -2.69 6.54
N LEU A 3 3.48 -3.74 7.34
CA LEU A 3 3.72 -3.61 8.79
C LEU A 3 4.93 -2.74 9.11
N SER A 4 6.02 -2.87 8.34
CA SER A 4 7.23 -2.06 8.52
C SER A 4 6.93 -0.58 8.30
N GLY A 5 6.22 -0.22 7.22
CA GLY A 5 5.81 1.16 6.96
C GLY A 5 4.88 1.71 8.04
N TYR A 6 3.94 0.90 8.52
CA TYR A 6 3.05 1.26 9.62
C TYR A 6 3.80 1.52 10.92
N PHE A 7 4.68 0.61 11.34
CA PHE A 7 5.45 0.78 12.59
C PHE A 7 6.42 1.94 12.51
N LEU A 8 6.97 2.25 11.33
CA LEU A 8 7.84 3.40 11.14
C LEU A 8 7.05 4.70 11.27
N PHE A 9 5.86 4.78 10.68
CA PHE A 9 4.94 5.91 10.85
C PHE A 9 4.49 6.10 12.29
N MET A 10 4.06 5.02 12.95
CA MET A 10 3.67 5.05 14.36
C MET A 10 4.86 5.38 15.28
N GLY A 11 6.06 4.91 14.95
CA GLY A 11 7.29 5.24 15.67
C GLY A 11 7.58 6.74 15.63
N VAL A 12 7.48 7.36 14.45
CA VAL A 12 7.61 8.83 14.31
C VAL A 12 6.52 9.54 15.10
N ALA A 13 5.27 9.08 15.02
CA ALA A 13 4.16 9.67 15.76
C ALA A 13 4.34 9.58 17.29
N ALA A 14 4.95 8.50 17.79
CA ALA A 14 5.20 8.29 19.21
C ALA A 14 6.42 9.08 19.72
N SER A 15 7.47 9.22 18.90
CA SER A 15 8.71 9.89 19.31
C SER A 15 8.69 11.40 19.10
N ASP A 16 8.19 11.88 17.95
CA ASP A 16 8.10 13.31 17.64
C ASP A 16 6.83 13.58 16.80
N PRO A 17 5.66 13.72 17.46
CA PRO A 17 4.41 14.01 16.77
C PRO A 17 4.44 15.38 16.08
N GLN A 18 5.32 16.31 16.47
CA GLN A 18 5.34 17.64 15.85
C GLN A 18 5.74 17.57 14.38
N LEU A 19 6.63 16.64 14.00
CA LEU A 19 6.99 16.40 12.60
C LEU A 19 5.77 16.12 11.72
N LEU A 20 4.82 15.32 12.21
CA LEU A 20 3.59 14.98 11.49
C LEU A 20 2.57 16.11 11.51
N HIS A 21 2.57 16.96 12.54
CA HIS A 21 1.67 18.10 12.66
C HIS A 21 2.13 19.35 11.91
N ARG A 22 3.40 19.39 11.45
CA ARG A 22 3.92 20.53 10.69
C ARG A 22 3.05 20.81 9.45
N PRO A 23 2.63 22.06 9.21
CA PRO A 23 1.86 22.40 8.02
C PRO A 23 2.71 22.20 6.76
N LEU A 24 2.08 21.73 5.69
CA LEU A 24 2.77 21.41 4.44
C LEU A 24 3.38 22.65 3.74
N TYR A 25 2.77 23.81 3.93
CA TYR A 25 3.24 25.12 3.45
C TYR A 25 2.71 26.25 4.37
N PRO A 26 3.28 27.47 4.34
CA PRO A 26 3.08 28.54 5.36
C PRO A 26 1.66 29.09 5.59
N SER A 27 0.63 28.50 4.98
CA SER A 27 -0.79 28.87 5.12
C SER A 27 -1.72 27.63 5.00
N SER A 28 -1.14 26.43 5.04
CA SER A 28 -1.87 25.18 4.85
C SER A 28 -2.56 24.73 6.13
N HIS A 29 -3.81 24.29 6.00
CA HIS A 29 -4.49 23.50 7.03
C HIS A 29 -4.13 22.00 6.96
N ILE A 30 -3.39 21.57 5.94
CA ILE A 30 -2.95 20.18 5.76
C ILE A 30 -1.59 20.01 6.45
N SER A 31 -1.54 19.09 7.40
CA SER A 31 -0.30 18.67 8.05
C SER A 31 0.47 17.67 7.19
N LEU A 32 1.80 17.61 7.36
CA LEU A 32 2.69 16.67 6.68
C LEU A 32 2.32 15.20 6.90
N GLY A 33 1.69 14.88 8.04
CA GLY A 33 1.25 13.52 8.34
C GLY A 33 0.16 13.01 7.41
N ILE A 34 -0.71 13.88 6.89
CA ILE A 34 -1.79 13.50 5.97
C ILE A 34 -1.26 12.92 4.64
N PRO A 35 -0.41 13.62 3.87
CA PRO A 35 0.13 13.08 2.63
C PRO A 35 1.04 11.86 2.88
N LEU A 36 1.79 11.83 3.99
CA LEU A 36 2.57 10.65 4.37
C LEU A 36 1.69 9.43 4.64
N GLY A 37 0.58 9.61 5.38
CA GLY A 37 -0.39 8.55 5.64
C GLY A 37 -1.08 8.07 4.36
N ALA A 38 -1.47 9.00 3.47
CA ALA A 38 -2.04 8.66 2.17
C ALA A 38 -1.07 7.83 1.33
N LEU A 39 0.22 8.21 1.30
CA LEU A 39 1.26 7.48 0.59
C LEU A 39 1.42 6.04 1.14
N LEU A 40 1.36 5.86 2.46
CA LEU A 40 1.38 4.53 3.09
C LEU A 40 0.19 3.66 2.66
N ILE A 41 -1.01 4.22 2.61
CA ILE A 41 -2.21 3.50 2.16
C ILE A 41 -2.06 3.08 0.71
N VAL A 42 -1.70 4.02 -0.18
CA VAL A 42 -1.51 3.75 -1.61
C VAL A 42 -0.43 2.70 -1.81
N ALA A 43 0.71 2.80 -1.12
CA ALA A 43 1.77 1.81 -1.19
C ALA A 43 1.29 0.42 -0.73
N GLY A 44 0.48 0.37 0.34
CA GLY A 44 -0.15 -0.87 0.82
C GLY A 44 -1.02 -1.52 -0.25
N TRP A 45 -1.94 -0.76 -0.83
CA TRP A 45 -2.80 -1.24 -1.92
C TRP A 45 -2.03 -1.65 -3.16
N SER A 46 -1.04 -0.87 -3.59
CA SER A 46 -0.19 -1.21 -4.74
C SER A 46 0.55 -2.52 -4.49
N LEU A 47 1.06 -2.75 -3.28
CA LEU A 47 1.75 -3.99 -2.95
C LEU A 47 0.79 -5.19 -2.91
N THR A 48 -0.42 -5.01 -2.35
CA THR A 48 -1.47 -6.03 -2.40
C THR A 48 -1.88 -6.35 -3.82
N GLY A 49 -2.11 -5.33 -4.65
CA GLY A 49 -2.46 -5.50 -6.06
C GLY A 49 -1.36 -6.21 -6.85
N TRP A 50 -0.10 -5.82 -6.64
CA TRP A 50 1.05 -6.49 -7.25
C TRP A 50 1.18 -7.94 -6.80
N TYR A 51 1.00 -8.21 -5.50
CA TYR A 51 1.00 -9.57 -4.96
C TYR A 51 -0.11 -10.42 -5.59
N VAL A 52 -1.35 -9.91 -5.66
CA VAL A 52 -2.49 -10.59 -6.29
C VAL A 52 -2.23 -10.84 -7.76
N HIS A 53 -1.75 -9.84 -8.50
CA HIS A 53 -1.41 -10.00 -9.92
C HIS A 53 -0.36 -11.09 -10.14
N ARG A 54 0.69 -11.11 -9.31
CA ARG A 54 1.74 -12.14 -9.37
C ARG A 54 1.20 -13.53 -9.01
N ALA A 55 0.31 -13.63 -8.03
CA ALA A 55 -0.30 -14.89 -7.63
C ALA A 55 -1.26 -15.43 -8.70
N ASN A 56 -2.11 -14.57 -9.27
CA ASN A 56 -3.08 -14.97 -10.30
C ASN A 56 -2.39 -15.45 -11.59
N ASN A 57 -1.24 -14.90 -11.98
CA ASN A 57 -0.46 -15.41 -13.13
C ASN A 57 -0.05 -16.90 -13.00
N HIS A 58 0.01 -17.46 -11.80
CA HIS A 58 0.26 -18.90 -11.62
C HIS A 58 -0.99 -19.73 -11.91
N TYR A 59 -2.14 -19.26 -11.44
CA TYR A 59 -3.43 -19.96 -11.57
C TYR A 59 -4.07 -19.77 -12.94
N ASP A 60 -3.86 -18.62 -13.61
CA ASP A 60 -4.41 -18.36 -14.95
C ASP A 60 -3.97 -19.39 -15.98
N ARG A 61 -2.71 -19.88 -15.89
CA ARG A 61 -2.25 -20.99 -16.74
C ARG A 61 -2.99 -22.29 -16.49
N LEU A 62 -3.20 -22.65 -15.23
CA LEU A 62 -3.92 -23.87 -14.85
C LEU A 62 -5.40 -23.80 -15.24
N ASN A 63 -5.99 -22.61 -15.09
CA ASN A 63 -7.38 -22.37 -15.44
C ASN A 63 -7.58 -22.45 -16.96
N GLN A 64 -6.64 -21.93 -17.75
CA GLN A 64 -6.68 -22.06 -19.21
C GLN A 64 -6.61 -23.52 -19.67
N SER A 65 -5.79 -24.38 -19.06
CA SER A 65 -5.72 -25.79 -19.44
C SER A 65 -7.02 -26.54 -19.14
N ILE A 66 -7.68 -26.25 -18.01
CA ILE A 66 -8.98 -26.88 -17.66
C ILE A 66 -10.08 -26.46 -18.64
N ILE A 67 -10.11 -25.19 -19.04
CA ILE A 67 -11.07 -24.68 -20.03
C ILE A 67 -10.84 -25.34 -21.40
N GLN A 68 -9.57 -25.54 -21.81
CA GLN A 68 -9.26 -26.26 -23.04
C GLN A 68 -9.72 -27.72 -23.01
N GLU A 69 -9.42 -28.47 -21.95
CA GLU A 69 -9.86 -29.87 -21.80
C GLU A 69 -11.39 -30.01 -21.76
N SER A 70 -12.12 -29.00 -21.26
CA SER A 70 -13.59 -29.04 -21.23
C SER A 70 -14.26 -28.69 -22.57
N GLN A 71 -13.49 -28.15 -23.52
CA GLN A 71 -13.95 -27.78 -24.86
C GLN A 71 -13.65 -28.85 -25.93
N GLU A 72 -12.83 -29.86 -25.60
CA GLU A 72 -12.60 -31.07 -26.40
C GLU A 72 -13.65 -32.16 -26.09
#